data_AF-A0A1Y3A0I9-F1
#
_entry.id   AF-A0A1Y3A0I9-F1
#
_cell.length_a   1.000
_cell.length_b   1.000
_cell.length_c   1.000
_cell.angle_alpha   90.00
_cell.angle_beta   90.00
_cell.angle_gamma   90.00
#
_symmetry.space_group_name_H-M   'P 1'
#
loop_
_entity.id
_entity.type
_entity.pdbx_description
1 polymer ?
#
loop_
_entity_poly.entity_id
_entity_poly.type
_entity_poly.pdbx_seq_one_letter_code
_entity_poly.pdbx_strand_id
1 'polypeptide(L)'
;MENTHNPKNVPRPKVSVNEHRLLVDPNKSKKLAAMANKLPVDLSVKALPASVPKAVSGLKSELDIELQQARGLIDKRINEIMNSLPQGKREKLFSLRFGSVAAIKSLAITAAFHKLAIHAPHTNLRVLKSVNYHGDTV
;
A
#
# COMPACT_ATOMS: atom_id res chain seq x y z
N MET A 1 36.93 33.13 -6.58
CA MET A 1 35.73 33.35 -5.74
C MET A 1 34.68 33.96 -6.64
N GLU A 2 33.44 33.53 -6.83
CA GLU A 2 32.57 32.43 -6.39
C GLU A 2 31.38 32.47 -7.41
N ASN A 3 30.91 31.31 -7.92
CA ASN A 3 29.55 30.75 -7.74
C ASN A 3 28.37 31.74 -8.04
N THR A 4 27.34 31.46 -8.86
CA THR A 4 26.52 30.25 -9.05
C THR A 4 25.45 30.45 -10.15
N HIS A 5 24.92 29.34 -10.64
CA HIS A 5 23.83 29.15 -11.62
C HIS A 5 22.47 29.78 -11.23
N ASN A 6 21.62 30.08 -12.22
CA ASN A 6 20.16 29.89 -12.09
C ASN A 6 19.46 29.76 -13.47
N PRO A 7 19.17 28.55 -14.00
CA PRO A 7 18.34 28.41 -15.18
C PRO A 7 16.87 28.70 -14.83
N LYS A 8 16.30 29.66 -15.58
CA LYS A 8 14.96 30.19 -15.40
C LYS A 8 13.90 29.08 -15.36
N ASN A 9 13.17 29.12 -14.25
CA ASN A 9 11.92 28.45 -13.91
C ASN A 9 10.92 28.44 -15.09
N VAL A 10 10.74 27.28 -15.74
CA VAL A 10 9.68 27.07 -16.73
C VAL A 10 8.43 26.58 -15.98
N PRO A 11 7.31 27.33 -15.96
CA PRO A 11 6.11 26.90 -15.26
C PRO A 11 5.50 25.70 -15.99
N ARG A 12 5.33 24.57 -15.29
CA ARG A 12 4.62 23.41 -15.85
C ARG A 12 3.11 23.72 -15.92
N PRO A 13 2.42 23.39 -17.01
CA PRO A 13 0.98 23.59 -17.10
C PRO A 13 0.25 22.73 -16.07
N LYS A 14 -0.57 23.35 -15.22
CA LYS A 14 -1.48 22.64 -14.30
C LYS A 14 -2.67 22.12 -15.09
N VAL A 15 -2.75 20.81 -15.24
CA VAL A 15 -3.91 20.12 -15.82
C VAL A 15 -4.86 19.75 -14.69
N SER A 16 -6.09 20.28 -14.74
CA SER A 16 -7.17 19.89 -13.83
C SER A 16 -8.03 18.85 -14.53
N VAL A 17 -8.01 17.62 -14.04
CA VAL A 17 -8.91 16.55 -14.50
C VAL A 17 -10.17 16.61 -13.65
N ASN A 18 -11.31 16.83 -14.29
CA ASN A 18 -12.61 16.85 -13.64
C ASN A 18 -13.40 15.62 -14.12
N GLU A 19 -13.68 14.68 -13.21
CA GLU A 19 -14.41 13.46 -13.54
C GLU A 19 -15.91 13.76 -13.53
N HIS A 20 -16.58 13.52 -14.66
CA HIS A 20 -18.02 13.70 -14.75
C HIS A 20 -18.77 12.46 -14.27
N ARG A 21 -19.90 12.70 -13.56
CA ARG A 21 -20.81 11.66 -13.08
C ARG A 21 -21.41 10.88 -14.26
N LEU A 22 -21.46 9.55 -14.12
CA LEU A 22 -22.01 8.63 -15.11
C LEU A 22 -23.45 9.05 -15.49
N LEU A 23 -23.68 9.34 -16.78
CA LEU A 23 -24.95 9.86 -17.31
C LEU A 23 -26.09 8.83 -17.27
N VAL A 24 -25.78 7.55 -17.06
CA VAL A 24 -26.75 6.46 -17.11
C VAL A 24 -26.52 5.55 -15.91
N ASP A 25 -27.61 5.24 -15.18
CA ASP A 25 -27.57 4.26 -14.11
C ASP A 25 -27.17 2.88 -14.68
N PRO A 26 -26.16 2.21 -14.11
CA PRO A 26 -25.65 0.94 -14.63
C PRO A 26 -26.72 -0.18 -14.63
N ASN A 27 -27.77 -0.03 -13.83
CA ASN A 27 -28.89 -0.98 -13.73
C ASN A 27 -29.92 -0.87 -14.87
N LYS A 28 -29.86 0.18 -15.71
CA LYS A 28 -30.82 0.36 -16.81
C LYS A 28 -30.43 -0.39 -18.09
N SER A 29 -29.20 -0.89 -18.18
CA SER A 29 -28.73 -1.66 -19.33
C SER A 29 -28.55 -3.14 -18.99
N LYS A 30 -29.43 -3.98 -19.55
CA LYS A 30 -29.39 -5.44 -19.39
C LYS A 30 -28.07 -6.05 -19.89
N LYS A 31 -27.45 -5.44 -20.91
CA LYS A 31 -26.15 -5.87 -21.46
C LYS A 31 -24.98 -5.52 -20.53
N LEU A 32 -24.98 -4.33 -19.91
CA LEU A 32 -23.96 -3.94 -18.93
C LEU A 32 -24.09 -4.73 -17.63
N ALA A 33 -25.31 -4.94 -17.14
CA ALA A 33 -25.57 -5.78 -15.96
C ALA A 33 -25.05 -7.22 -16.16
N ALA A 34 -25.25 -7.79 -17.36
CA ALA A 34 -24.70 -9.10 -17.69
C ALA A 34 -23.16 -9.13 -17.78
N MET A 35 -22.51 -8.01 -18.11
CA MET A 35 -21.04 -7.91 -18.10
C MET A 35 -20.49 -7.74 -16.68
N ALA A 36 -21.16 -6.98 -15.82
CA ALA A 36 -20.81 -6.85 -14.39
C ALA A 36 -20.83 -8.22 -13.69
N ASN A 37 -21.81 -9.07 -14.02
CA ASN A 37 -21.94 -10.42 -13.44
C ASN A 37 -20.95 -11.46 -13.99
N LYS A 38 -20.20 -11.13 -15.06
CA LYS A 38 -19.19 -12.03 -15.65
C LYS A 38 -17.77 -11.75 -15.17
N LEU A 39 -17.57 -10.65 -14.46
CA LEU A 39 -16.34 -10.45 -13.70
C LEU A 39 -16.45 -11.32 -12.44
N PRO A 40 -15.43 -12.14 -12.12
CA PRO A 40 -15.44 -12.90 -10.87
C PRO A 40 -15.57 -11.92 -9.70
N VAL A 41 -16.71 -12.01 -9.02
CA VAL A 41 -16.95 -11.41 -7.72
C VAL A 41 -15.99 -12.06 -6.74
N ASP A 42 -14.88 -11.39 -6.47
CA ASP A 42 -14.24 -11.43 -5.15
C ASP A 42 -14.26 -10.02 -4.54
N LEU A 43 -15.44 -9.40 -4.49
CA LEU A 43 -15.71 -8.20 -3.70
C LEU A 43 -17.18 -8.21 -3.24
N SER A 44 -17.57 -9.26 -2.50
CA SER A 44 -18.76 -9.22 -1.66
C SER A 44 -18.34 -8.90 -0.23
N VAL A 45 -17.95 -7.65 0.02
CA VAL A 45 -17.89 -7.13 1.39
C VAL A 45 -19.32 -6.77 1.78
N LYS A 46 -20.00 -7.77 2.32
CA LYS A 46 -21.23 -7.59 3.11
C LYS A 46 -20.88 -6.64 4.25
N ALA A 47 -21.36 -5.40 4.15
CA ALA A 47 -21.19 -4.38 5.18
C ALA A 47 -21.83 -4.89 6.49
N LEU A 48 -21.00 -5.43 7.38
CA LEU A 48 -21.30 -5.49 8.80
C LEU A 48 -21.18 -4.06 9.35
N PRO A 49 -22.11 -3.60 10.21
CA PRO A 49 -21.92 -2.34 10.90
C PRO A 49 -20.89 -2.55 12.01
N ALA A 50 -19.61 -2.61 11.64
CA ALA A 50 -18.54 -2.43 12.59
C ALA A 50 -18.57 -0.96 12.99
N SER A 51 -18.81 -0.71 14.28
CA SER A 51 -18.65 0.58 14.93
C SER A 51 -17.34 1.22 14.49
N VAL A 52 -17.43 2.21 13.61
CA VAL A 52 -16.28 2.99 13.16
C VAL A 52 -16.14 4.14 14.16
N PRO A 53 -15.11 4.18 15.02
CA PRO A 53 -14.79 5.43 15.69
C PRO A 53 -14.40 6.42 14.60
N LYS A 54 -15.20 7.47 14.53
CA LYS A 54 -15.13 8.64 13.65
C LYS A 54 -13.67 9.05 13.45
N ALA A 55 -13.10 8.64 12.32
CA ALA A 55 -11.70 8.86 12.05
C ALA A 55 -11.47 10.35 11.73
N VAL A 56 -10.64 10.96 12.57
CA VAL A 56 -10.22 12.36 12.52
C VAL A 56 -9.52 12.61 11.18
N SER A 57 -10.18 13.34 10.29
CA SER A 57 -9.86 13.45 8.86
C SER A 57 -8.52 14.15 8.52
N GLY A 58 -7.74 14.59 9.52
CA GLY A 58 -6.45 15.25 9.32
C GLY A 58 -5.22 14.37 9.53
N LEU A 59 -5.34 13.26 10.28
CA LEU A 59 -4.21 12.37 10.62
C LEU A 59 -4.03 11.22 9.62
N LYS A 60 -5.04 10.96 8.79
CA LYS A 60 -5.03 9.84 7.84
C LYS A 60 -4.00 10.02 6.75
N SER A 61 -3.85 11.23 6.21
CA SER A 61 -2.91 11.49 5.11
C SER A 61 -1.46 11.22 5.51
N GLU A 62 -1.07 11.59 6.74
CA GLU A 62 0.28 11.34 7.24
C GLU A 62 0.52 9.84 7.49
N LEU A 63 -0.45 9.15 8.10
CA LEU A 63 -0.39 7.70 8.28
C LEU A 63 -0.31 6.97 6.94
N ASP A 64 -1.11 7.37 5.95
CA ASP A 64 -1.16 6.76 4.62
C ASP A 64 0.16 6.92 3.86
N ILE A 65 0.79 8.10 3.94
CA ILE A 65 2.10 8.36 3.35
C ILE A 65 3.16 7.47 4.01
N GLU A 66 3.20 7.45 5.34
CA GLU A 66 4.15 6.67 6.12
C GLU A 66 3.98 5.16 5.88
N LEU A 67 2.72 4.71 5.80
CA LEU A 67 2.36 3.33 5.48
C LEU A 67 2.82 2.95 4.08
N GLN A 68 2.64 3.82 3.09
CA GLN A 68 3.11 3.57 1.73
C GLN A 68 4.64 3.47 1.67
N GLN A 69 5.35 4.33 2.40
CA GLN A 69 6.81 4.23 2.50
C GLN A 69 7.23 2.91 3.16
N ALA A 70 6.59 2.54 4.27
CA ALA A 70 6.88 1.28 4.96
C ALA A 70 6.63 0.05 4.07
N ARG A 71 5.53 0.04 3.30
CA ARG A 71 5.23 -1.00 2.29
C ARG A 71 6.34 -1.12 1.26
N GLY A 72 6.79 0.01 0.71
CA GLY A 72 7.88 0.05 -0.26
C GLY A 72 9.19 -0.53 0.30
N LEU A 73 9.53 -0.21 1.55
CA LEU A 73 10.71 -0.76 2.22
C LEU A 73 10.62 -2.27 2.46
N ILE A 74 9.46 -2.75 2.92
CA ILE A 74 9.20 -4.18 3.13
C ILE A 74 9.34 -4.94 1.82
N ASP A 75 8.64 -4.51 0.77
CA ASP A 75 8.66 -5.21 -0.52
C ASP A 75 10.05 -5.17 -1.16
N LYS A 76 10.75 -4.02 -1.10
CA LYS A 76 12.13 -3.91 -1.56
C LYS A 76 13.01 -4.92 -0.84
N ARG A 77 12.93 -4.99 0.49
CA ARG A 77 13.75 -5.91 1.28
C ARG A 77 13.43 -7.37 0.99
N ILE A 78 12.15 -7.73 0.87
CA ILE A 78 11.73 -9.08 0.49
C ILE A 78 12.32 -9.44 -0.87
N ASN A 79 12.24 -8.55 -1.85
CA ASN A 79 12.79 -8.77 -3.19
C ASN A 79 14.32 -8.91 -3.17
N GLU A 80 15.04 -8.08 -2.41
CA GLU A 80 16.49 -8.22 -2.21
C GLU A 80 16.87 -9.60 -1.66
N ILE A 81 16.18 -10.03 -0.60
CA ILE A 81 16.43 -11.35 0.00
C ILE A 81 16.10 -12.45 -1.01
N MET A 82 14.92 -12.40 -1.65
CA MET A 82 14.52 -13.40 -2.64
C MET A 82 15.48 -13.49 -3.81
N ASN A 83 16.04 -12.38 -4.28
CA ASN A 83 17.01 -12.35 -5.37
C ASN A 83 18.39 -12.88 -4.97
N SER A 84 18.74 -12.83 -3.69
CA SER A 84 19.97 -13.46 -3.18
C SER A 84 19.90 -14.99 -3.10
N LEU A 85 18.70 -15.57 -3.20
CA LEU A 85 18.46 -17.00 -3.07
C LEU A 85 18.49 -17.71 -4.44
N PRO A 86 18.94 -18.97 -4.51
CA PRO A 86 18.95 -19.75 -5.74
C PRO A 86 17.57 -19.85 -6.38
N GLN A 87 17.52 -19.68 -7.71
CA GLN A 87 16.30 -19.85 -8.49
C GLN A 87 15.72 -21.26 -8.27
N GLY A 88 14.39 -21.36 -8.09
CA GLY A 88 13.69 -22.61 -7.78
C GLY A 88 13.57 -22.98 -6.30
N LYS A 89 14.36 -22.35 -5.40
CA LYS A 89 14.27 -22.57 -3.94
C LYS A 89 13.99 -21.31 -3.12
N ARG A 90 13.82 -20.16 -3.78
CA ARG A 90 13.62 -18.84 -3.16
C ARG A 90 12.52 -18.86 -2.09
N GLU A 91 11.32 -19.28 -2.45
CA GLU A 91 10.16 -19.30 -1.53
C GLU A 91 10.36 -20.26 -0.36
N LYS A 92 10.93 -21.45 -0.59
CA LYS A 92 11.19 -22.44 0.46
C LYS A 92 12.25 -21.96 1.45
N LEU A 93 13.35 -21.38 0.96
CA LEU A 93 14.43 -20.89 1.82
C LEU A 93 14.02 -19.62 2.57
N PHE A 94 13.27 -18.75 1.90
CA PHE A 94 12.70 -17.57 2.54
C PHE A 94 11.72 -17.95 3.65
N SER A 95 10.77 -18.85 3.35
CA SER A 95 9.79 -19.31 4.34
C SER A 95 10.42 -20.03 5.53
N LEU A 96 11.52 -20.75 5.33
CA LEU A 96 12.26 -21.39 6.42
C LEU A 96 12.80 -20.39 7.45
N ARG A 97 13.34 -19.25 7.00
CA ARG A 97 13.98 -18.27 7.89
C ARG A 97 13.03 -17.18 8.40
N PHE A 98 12.10 -16.75 7.57
CA PHE A 98 11.24 -15.59 7.81
C PHE A 98 9.75 -15.92 7.85
N GLY A 99 9.34 -17.14 7.49
CA GLY A 99 7.94 -17.50 7.28
C GLY A 99 7.41 -17.07 5.91
N SER A 100 6.14 -17.38 5.62
CA SER A 100 5.54 -17.00 4.34
C SER A 100 5.46 -15.48 4.19
N VAL A 101 5.53 -14.99 2.95
CA VAL A 101 5.38 -13.55 2.67
C VAL A 101 4.05 -13.02 3.21
N ALA A 102 2.97 -13.81 3.08
CA ALA A 102 1.67 -13.48 3.66
C ALA A 102 1.73 -13.30 5.19
N ALA A 103 2.42 -14.21 5.90
CA ALA A 103 2.58 -14.11 7.34
C ALA A 103 3.42 -12.90 7.76
N ILE A 104 4.34 -12.42 6.92
CA ILE A 104 5.08 -11.18 7.20
C ILE A 104 4.18 -9.97 7.00
N LYS A 105 3.34 -9.95 5.96
CA LYS A 105 2.42 -8.85 5.67
C LYS A 105 1.28 -8.74 6.69
N SER A 106 0.90 -9.84 7.34
CA SER A 106 -0.10 -9.82 8.42
C SER A 106 0.43 -9.31 9.76
N LEU A 107 1.75 -9.25 9.97
CA LEU A 107 2.33 -8.73 11.21
C LEU A 107 2.22 -7.20 11.28
N ALA A 108 2.25 -6.67 12.51
CA ALA A 108 2.50 -5.25 12.72
C ALA A 108 3.79 -4.82 12.01
N ILE A 109 3.79 -3.63 11.42
CA ILE A 109 4.91 -3.13 10.60
C ILE A 109 6.22 -3.12 11.39
N THR A 110 6.17 -2.76 12.67
CA THR A 110 7.33 -2.82 13.57
C THR A 110 7.93 -4.22 13.66
N ALA A 111 7.09 -5.24 13.88
CA ALA A 111 7.51 -6.63 13.93
C ALA A 111 8.05 -7.12 12.57
N ALA A 112 7.42 -6.71 11.47
CA ALA A 112 7.91 -7.01 10.12
C ALA A 112 9.31 -6.42 9.86
N PHE A 113 9.55 -5.17 10.29
CA PHE A 113 10.85 -4.50 10.18
C PHE A 113 11.93 -5.23 10.98
N HIS A 114 11.63 -5.63 12.21
CA HIS A 114 12.55 -6.42 13.02
C HIS A 114 12.84 -7.78 12.38
N LYS A 115 11.83 -8.47 11.85
CA LYS A 115 11.99 -9.80 11.25
C LYS A 115 12.82 -9.76 9.97
N LEU A 116 12.66 -8.72 9.15
CA LEU A 116 13.40 -8.51 7.90
C LEU A 116 14.73 -7.75 8.11
N ALA A 117 15.08 -7.41 9.35
CA ALA A 117 16.25 -6.61 9.73
C ALA A 117 16.35 -5.30 8.91
N ILE A 118 15.22 -4.59 8.78
CA ILE A 118 15.15 -3.31 8.09
C ILE A 118 15.50 -2.21 9.09
N HIS A 119 16.59 -1.48 8.83
CA HIS A 119 16.93 -0.26 9.55
C HIS A 119 16.38 0.94 8.79
N ALA A 120 15.36 1.59 9.35
CA ALA A 120 14.74 2.77 8.74
C ALA A 120 14.70 3.92 9.74
N PRO A 121 15.77 4.74 9.81
CA PRO A 121 15.87 5.84 10.77
C PRO A 121 14.90 7.00 10.48
N HIS A 122 14.34 7.08 9.27
CA HIS A 122 13.46 8.16 8.82
C HIS A 122 11.98 7.78 8.83
N THR A 123 11.64 6.56 9.23
CA THR A 123 10.26 6.05 9.23
C THR A 123 9.68 6.25 10.62
N ASN A 124 8.55 6.96 10.74
CA ASN A 124 7.84 7.18 11.99
C ASN A 124 7.11 5.90 12.45
N LEU A 125 7.89 4.89 12.88
CA LEU A 125 7.39 3.61 13.39
C LEU A 125 6.47 3.77 14.62
N ARG A 126 6.51 4.93 15.29
CA ARG A 126 5.62 5.26 16.40
C ARG A 126 4.15 5.28 15.97
N VAL A 127 3.85 5.82 14.79
CA VAL A 127 2.48 5.91 14.25
C VAL A 127 2.03 4.55 13.72
N LEU A 128 2.95 3.74 13.21
CA LEU A 128 2.69 2.43 12.61
C LEU A 128 2.77 1.25 13.59
N LYS A 129 2.85 1.50 14.90
CA LYS A 129 3.15 0.48 15.91
C LYS A 129 2.16 -0.70 15.90
N SER A 130 0.89 -0.40 15.70
CA SER A 130 -0.22 -1.36 15.76
C SER A 130 -0.88 -1.59 14.41
N VAL A 131 -0.23 -1.18 13.31
CA VAL A 131 -0.80 -1.29 11.96
C VAL A 131 -0.01 -2.33 11.18
N ASN A 132 -0.68 -3.17 10.40
CA ASN A 132 -0.05 -4.14 9.51
C ASN A 132 0.19 -3.59 8.10
N TYR A 133 0.75 -4.41 7.20
CA TYR A 133 0.98 -4.03 5.81
C TYR A 133 -0.31 -3.57 5.10
N HIS A 134 -1.47 -4.10 5.44
CA HIS A 134 -2.75 -3.79 4.80
C HIS A 134 -3.41 -2.50 5.34
N GLY A 135 -2.94 -1.97 6.47
CA GLY A 135 -3.55 -0.83 7.14
C GLY A 135 -4.53 -1.23 8.24
N ASP A 136 -4.65 -2.53 8.55
CA ASP A 136 -5.49 -3.03 9.63
C ASP A 136 -4.75 -2.93 10.97
N THR A 137 -5.51 -2.74 12.04
CA THR A 137 -4.96 -2.75 13.40
C THR A 137 -4.77 -4.18 13.89
N VAL A 138 -3.59 -4.51 14.42
CA VAL A 138 -3.18 -5.87 14.85
C VAL A 138 -2.61 -5.86 16.26
#